data_AF-A0A240EJJ9-F1
#
_entry.id   AF-A0A240EJJ9-F1
#
_cell.length_a   1.000
_cell.length_b   1.000
_cell.length_c   1.000
_cell.angle_alpha   90.00
_cell.angle_beta   90.00
_cell.angle_gamma   90.00
#
_symmetry.space_group_name_H-M   'P 1'
#
loop_
_entity.id
_entity.type
_entity.pdbx_description
1 polymer ?
#
loop_
_entity_poly.entity_id
_entity_poly.type
_entity_poly.pdbx_seq_one_letter_code
_entity_poly.pdbx_strand_id
1 'polypeptide(L)'
;MNQSILFSDQVTWDDTTEMVEFHAHQSGMLIVCLVSLEKLAQLAYQKEVAKHEAVAIFDSVRFDIEEIAEALIEDESFDEQGKIIIR
;
A
#
# COMPACT_ATOMS: atom_id res chain seq x y z
N MET A 1 8.08 3.20 21.06
CA MET A 1 9.38 3.61 20.45
C MET A 1 9.05 3.94 19.01
N ASN A 2 9.15 5.21 18.59
CA ASN A 2 8.86 5.62 17.21
C ASN A 2 10.05 5.23 16.33
N GLN A 3 10.10 3.96 15.92
CA GLN A 3 11.01 3.56 14.85
C GLN A 3 10.40 4.03 13.54
N SER A 4 11.12 4.90 12.82
CA SER A 4 10.66 5.45 11.56
C SER A 4 10.33 4.33 10.58
N ILE A 5 9.09 4.33 10.08
CA ILE A 5 8.68 3.50 8.95
C ILE A 5 9.22 4.17 7.69
N LEU A 6 9.87 3.39 6.83
CA LEU A 6 10.45 3.89 5.58
C LEU A 6 9.80 3.18 4.39
N PHE A 7 9.19 3.93 3.49
CA PHE A 7 8.60 3.38 2.26
C PHE A 7 9.63 3.33 1.14
N SER A 8 9.57 2.25 0.35
CA SER A 8 10.45 2.03 -0.79
C SER A 8 9.88 2.68 -2.05
N ASP A 9 10.73 3.21 -2.92
CA ASP A 9 10.28 3.80 -4.19
C ASP A 9 9.64 2.77 -5.14
N GLN A 10 9.98 1.50 -5.01
CA GLN A 10 9.49 0.42 -5.86
C GLN A 10 8.02 0.13 -5.58
N VAL A 11 7.22 0.23 -6.64
CA VAL A 11 5.79 -0.09 -6.65
C VAL A 11 5.51 -0.94 -7.88
N THR A 12 4.75 -2.02 -7.71
CA THR A 12 4.41 -2.94 -8.80
C THR A 12 2.97 -3.39 -8.73
N TRP A 13 2.40 -3.81 -9.86
CA TRP A 13 1.14 -4.55 -9.86
C TRP A 13 1.43 -6.02 -9.60
N ASP A 14 0.73 -6.64 -8.64
CA ASP A 14 0.77 -8.08 -8.42
C ASP A 14 -0.45 -8.76 -9.07
N ASP A 15 -0.18 -9.56 -10.10
CA ASP A 15 -1.18 -10.36 -10.82
C ASP A 15 -1.86 -11.43 -9.95
N THR A 16 -1.22 -11.87 -8.86
CA THR A 16 -1.75 -12.94 -8.00
C THR A 16 -2.83 -12.40 -7.07
N THR A 17 -2.58 -11.23 -6.48
CA THR A 17 -3.50 -10.61 -5.53
C THR A 17 -4.45 -9.60 -6.18
N GLU A 18 -4.19 -9.23 -7.43
CA GLU A 18 -4.88 -8.16 -8.15
C GLU A 18 -4.85 -6.83 -7.38
N MET A 19 -3.66 -6.51 -6.84
CA MET A 19 -3.42 -5.31 -6.04
C MET A 19 -2.11 -4.64 -6.45
N VAL A 20 -1.96 -3.37 -6.08
CA VAL A 20 -0.66 -2.70 -6.14
C VAL A 20 0.14 -3.10 -4.90
N GLU A 21 1.32 -3.67 -5.13
CA GLU A 21 2.30 -4.01 -4.09
C GLU A 21 3.35 -2.90 -3.96
N PHE A 22 3.59 -2.51 -2.72
CA PHE A 22 4.67 -1.60 -2.31
C PHE A 22 5.23 -2.08 -0.96
N HIS A 23 6.36 -1.51 -0.56
CA HIS A 23 7.11 -2.03 0.59
C HIS A 23 7.44 -0.96 1.61
N ALA A 24 7.21 -1.29 2.87
CA ALA A 24 7.67 -0.52 4.02
C ALA A 24 8.80 -1.27 4.75
N HIS A 25 9.66 -0.52 5.44
CA HIS A 25 10.68 -1.07 6.33
C HIS A 25 10.50 -0.49 7.73
N GLN A 26 10.44 -1.37 8.73
CA GLN A 26 10.46 -0.98 10.13
C GLN A 26 11.54 -1.80 10.85
N SER A 27 12.47 -1.16 11.55
CA SER A 27 13.58 -1.85 12.24
C SER A 27 14.44 -2.74 11.33
N GLY A 28 14.49 -2.47 10.02
CA GLY A 28 15.17 -3.32 9.04
C GLY A 28 14.37 -4.55 8.58
N MET A 29 13.15 -4.75 9.07
CA MET A 29 12.23 -5.77 8.57
C MET A 29 11.43 -5.22 7.39
N LEU A 30 11.39 -5.99 6.30
CA LEU A 30 10.54 -5.72 5.13
C LEU A 30 9.09 -6.07 5.47
N ILE A 31 8.19 -5.13 5.21
CA ILE A 31 6.75 -5.29 5.34
C ILE A 31 6.15 -5.14 3.93
N VAL A 32 5.44 -6.16 3.49
CA VAL A 32 4.74 -6.14 2.21
C VAL A 32 3.37 -5.50 2.40
N CYS A 33 3.10 -4.45 1.62
CA CYS A 33 1.86 -3.71 1.65
C CYS A 33 1.14 -3.88 0.30
N LEU A 34 -0.16 -4.12 0.35
CA LEU A 34 -1.00 -4.31 -0.83
C LEU A 34 -2.19 -3.34 -0.75
N VAL A 35 -2.48 -2.65 -1.86
CA VAL A 35 -3.64 -1.75 -1.96
C VAL A 35 -4.54 -2.13 -3.14
N SER A 36 -5.85 -2.20 -2.87
CA SER A 36 -6.87 -2.59 -3.83
C SER A 36 -7.14 -1.49 -4.86
N LEU A 37 -7.66 -1.88 -6.04
CA LEU A 37 -8.17 -0.92 -7.04
C LEU A 37 -9.34 -0.08 -6.49
N GLU A 38 -10.17 -0.67 -5.62
CA GLU A 38 -11.29 0.04 -4.97
C GLU A 38 -10.77 1.19 -4.11
N LYS A 39 -9.73 0.93 -3.31
CA LYS A 39 -9.11 1.95 -2.48
C LYS A 39 -8.47 3.05 -3.31
N LEU A 40 -7.75 2.67 -4.37
CA LEU A 40 -7.14 3.61 -5.29
C LEU A 40 -8.18 4.53 -5.92
N ALA A 41 -9.30 3.97 -6.39
CA ALA A 41 -10.40 4.74 -6.94
C ALA A 41 -10.98 5.71 -5.90
N GLN A 42 -11.17 5.25 -4.66
CA GLN A 42 -11.67 6.10 -3.56
C GLN A 42 -10.75 7.30 -3.30
N LEU A 43 -9.44 7.06 -3.15
CA LEU A 43 -8.47 8.11 -2.84
C LEU A 43 -8.28 9.08 -4.01
N ALA A 44 -8.34 8.57 -5.24
CA ALA A 44 -8.20 9.40 -6.44
C ALA A 44 -9.51 10.13 -6.82
N TYR A 45 -10.59 9.98 -6.04
CA TYR A 45 -11.94 10.48 -6.34
C TYR A 45 -12.45 10.04 -7.73
N GLN A 46 -12.11 8.81 -8.11
CA GLN A 46 -12.54 8.18 -9.36
C GLN A 46 -13.60 7.10 -9.09
N LYS A 47 -14.37 6.77 -10.12
CA LYS A 47 -15.37 5.71 -10.01
C LYS A 47 -14.73 4.31 -9.99
N GLU A 48 -13.70 4.12 -10.80
CA GLU A 48 -12.98 2.87 -10.97
C GLU A 48 -11.56 3.17 -11.44
N VAL A 49 -10.63 2.27 -11.15
CA VAL A 49 -9.25 2.32 -11.65
C VAL A 49 -8.99 1.03 -12.41
N ALA A 50 -8.56 1.13 -13.66
CA ALA A 50 -8.18 -0.04 -14.42
C ALA A 50 -6.79 -0.54 -13.99
N LYS A 51 -6.57 -1.86 -14.08
CA LYS A 51 -5.30 -2.51 -13.75
C LYS A 51 -4.07 -1.84 -14.37
N HIS A 52 -4.15 -1.44 -15.64
CA HIS A 52 -3.03 -0.82 -16.36
C HIS A 52 -2.71 0.61 -15.88
N GLU A 53 -3.63 1.25 -15.18
CA GLU A 53 -3.48 2.59 -14.61
C GLU A 53 -3.14 2.55 -13.11
N ALA A 54 -3.27 1.39 -12.47
CA ALA A 54 -3.21 1.24 -11.02
C ALA A 54 -1.95 1.83 -10.38
N VAL A 55 -0.77 1.56 -10.96
CA VAL A 55 0.51 2.11 -10.47
C VAL A 55 0.58 3.63 -10.68
N ALA A 56 0.09 4.13 -11.81
CA ALA A 56 0.08 5.58 -12.07
C ALA A 56 -0.89 6.32 -11.13
N ILE A 57 -2.03 5.70 -10.82
CA ILE A 57 -2.97 6.25 -9.83
C ILE A 57 -2.37 6.17 -8.43
N PHE A 58 -1.74 5.05 -8.06
CA PHE A 58 -1.02 4.92 -6.80
C PHE A 58 -0.05 6.09 -6.60
N ASP A 59 0.79 6.39 -7.61
CA ASP A 59 1.75 7.50 -7.52
C ASP A 59 1.08 8.86 -7.29
N SER A 60 -0.14 9.05 -7.80
CA SER A 60 -0.91 10.29 -7.61
C SER A 60 -1.48 10.48 -6.21
N VAL A 61 -1.70 9.38 -5.47
CA VAL A 61 -2.28 9.36 -4.11
C VAL A 61 -1.32 8.70 -3.11
N ARG A 62 -0.02 8.67 -3.43
CA ARG A 62 0.99 7.91 -2.71
C ARG A 62 1.08 8.29 -1.25
N PHE A 63 1.09 9.59 -0.96
CA PHE A 63 1.18 10.10 0.41
C PHE A 63 0.01 9.61 1.27
N ASP A 64 -1.23 9.67 0.76
CA ASP A 64 -2.40 9.18 1.47
C ASP A 64 -2.29 7.67 1.75
N ILE A 65 -1.78 6.90 0.79
CA ILE A 65 -1.60 5.44 0.95
C ILE A 65 -0.51 5.13 1.97
N GLU A 66 0.62 5.83 1.91
CA GLU A 66 1.74 5.66 2.85
C GLU A 66 1.31 6.03 4.28
N GLU A 67 0.52 7.09 4.47
CA GLU A 67 -0.05 7.45 5.78
C GLU A 67 -1.00 6.36 6.31
N ILE A 68 -1.85 5.78 5.44
CA ILE A 68 -2.72 4.67 5.83
C ILE A 68 -1.90 3.43 6.20
N ALA A 69 -0.87 3.11 5.42
CA ALA A 69 0.00 1.96 5.68
C ALA A 69 0.77 2.12 6.99
N GLU A 70 1.31 3.31 7.25
CA GLU A 70 2.00 3.66 8.49
C GLU A 70 1.08 3.43 9.70
N ALA A 71 -0.14 3.97 9.66
CA ALA A 71 -1.12 3.77 10.73
C ALA A 71 -1.45 2.28 10.96
N LEU A 72 -1.63 1.49 9.89
CA LEU A 72 -1.91 0.06 10.00
C LEU A 72 -0.73 -0.74 10.56
N ILE A 73 0.50 -0.36 10.23
CA ILE A 73 1.72 -0.98 10.78
C ILE A 73 1.85 -0.65 12.27
N GLU A 74 1.62 0.61 12.65
CA GLU A 74 1.65 1.04 14.06
C GLU A 74 0.57 0.35 14.90
N ASP A 75 -0.61 0.11 14.32
CA ASP A 75 -1.72 -0.64 14.96
C ASP A 75 -1.54 -2.18 14.91
N GLU A 76 -0.41 -2.67 14.40
CA GLU A 76 -0.12 -4.09 14.23
C GLU A 76 -1.19 -4.85 13.43
N SER A 77 -1.82 -4.18 12.45
CA SER A 77 -2.95 -4.69 11.65
C SER A 77 -2.50 -5.57 10.48
N PHE A 78 -1.73 -6.60 10.79
CA PHE A 78 -1.21 -7.55 9.81
C PHE A 78 -2.21 -8.68 9.51
N ASP A 79 -2.20 -9.17 8.27
CA ASP A 79 -2.90 -10.41 7.91
C ASP A 79 -2.16 -11.67 8.42
N GLU A 80 -2.72 -12.84 8.16
CA GLU A 80 -2.14 -14.14 8.58
C GLU A 80 -0.75 -14.42 7.98
N GLN A 81 -0.35 -13.69 6.94
CA GLN A 81 0.95 -13.78 6.28
C GLN A 81 1.92 -12.66 6.68
N GLY A 82 1.52 -11.78 7.60
CA GLY A 82 2.33 -10.64 8.03
C GLY A 82 2.32 -9.46 7.05
N LYS A 83 1.32 -9.38 6.16
CA LYS A 83 1.17 -8.29 5.17
C LYS A 83 0.20 -7.23 5.66
N ILE A 84 0.35 -6.01 5.15
CA ILE A 84 -0.63 -4.93 5.31
C ILE A 84 -1.55 -4.91 4.09
N ILE A 85 -2.86 -4.94 4.31
CA ILE A 85 -3.85 -4.96 3.24
C ILE A 85 -4.76 -3.73 3.35
N ILE A 86 -4.73 -2.89 2.33
CA ILE A 86 -5.53 -1.67 2.25
C ILE A 86 -6.64 -1.88 1.22
N ARG A 87 -7.90 -1.86 1.69
CA ARG A 87 -9.10 -2.03 0.84
C ARG A 87 -10.00 -0.81 0.89
#